data_AF-A0A938GR28-F1
#
_entry.id   AF-A0A938GR28-F1
#
_cell.length_a   1.000
_cell.length_b   1.000
_cell.length_c   1.000
_cell.angle_alpha   90.00
_cell.angle_beta   90.00
_cell.angle_gamma   90.00
#
_symmetry.space_group_name_H-M   'P 1'
#
loop_
_entity.id
_entity.type
_entity.pdbx_description
1 polymer ?
#
loop_
_entity_poly.entity_id
_entity_poly.type
_entity_poly.pdbx_seq_one_letter_code
_entity_poly.pdbx_strand_id
1 'polypeptide(L)'
;MLNSSDHLRRAIVDLLWQQWAALGVSGHLAPQGNAVIDPEALVLMSTAFARHDARLFDEMADWLQQNGIWINVLRLTRLQREHALGDDTILGALAEHMAQDSSHTKWKVLAKAPPAVAEPVSLFPHLPPPNRTDEIFRRWGWLRPPVERRGLSRPPRPNQPASFLLKMRALFGRQSRAEVFAWLLTHDSGHPAQIARETAYFRGSVQNVLNELELSGHVFATREGREKHFVAPPDAWRFLLTWTQGPDGAFPQWVPWAVLFTLIRRFHDLVNSPTFAGYSGDLQAIELNRRLAPLVARLNSEGYPAQGFADPVAGRSAEQLMPRFQHLVAELTG
;
A
#
# COMPACT_ATOMS: atom_id res chain seq x y z
N MET A 1 -21.20 -13.92 11.52
CA MET A 1 -20.18 -13.53 10.52
C MET A 1 -20.41 -12.14 9.92
N LEU A 2 -21.63 -11.77 9.47
CA LEU A 2 -21.90 -10.46 8.83
C LEU A 2 -21.38 -9.24 9.63
N ASN A 3 -21.68 -9.16 10.94
CA ASN A 3 -21.23 -8.06 11.79
C ASN A 3 -19.69 -8.00 11.96
N SER A 4 -19.01 -9.16 11.99
CA SER A 4 -17.55 -9.23 12.12
C SER A 4 -16.84 -8.83 10.83
N SER A 5 -17.41 -9.16 9.68
CA SER A 5 -16.91 -8.72 8.37
C SER A 5 -17.04 -7.20 8.21
N ASP A 6 -18.18 -6.64 8.60
CA ASP A 6 -18.37 -5.19 8.62
C ASP A 6 -17.41 -4.47 9.57
N HIS A 7 -17.10 -5.08 10.72
CA HIS A 7 -16.09 -4.56 11.64
C HIS A 7 -14.71 -4.57 10.97
N LEU A 8 -14.28 -5.70 10.37
CA LEU A 8 -12.99 -5.77 9.66
C LEU A 8 -12.91 -4.71 8.56
N ARG A 9 -13.97 -4.56 7.76
CA ARG A 9 -14.05 -3.56 6.70
C ARG A 9 -13.91 -2.14 7.24
N ARG A 10 -14.55 -1.81 8.37
CA ARG A 10 -14.39 -0.49 9.03
C ARG A 10 -12.96 -0.28 9.50
N ALA A 11 -12.35 -1.27 10.16
CA ALA A 11 -10.96 -1.18 10.59
C ALA A 11 -9.99 -0.95 9.41
N ILE A 12 -10.24 -1.58 8.26
CA ILE A 12 -9.46 -1.34 7.04
C ILE A 12 -9.61 0.11 6.56
N VAL A 13 -10.83 0.64 6.54
CA VAL A 13 -11.09 2.04 6.17
C VAL A 13 -10.41 3.01 7.14
N ASP A 14 -10.44 2.72 8.44
CA ASP A 14 -9.76 3.53 9.46
C ASP A 14 -8.24 3.52 9.26
N LEU A 15 -7.65 2.37 8.94
CA LEU A 15 -6.23 2.26 8.57
C LEU A 15 -5.88 3.11 7.36
N LEU A 16 -6.72 3.10 6.32
CA LEU A 16 -6.51 3.95 5.15
C LEU A 16 -6.60 5.43 5.51
N TRP A 17 -7.58 5.83 6.31
CA TRP A 17 -7.71 7.21 6.80
C TRP A 17 -6.47 7.68 7.54
N GLN A 18 -5.92 6.86 8.43
CA GLN A 18 -4.71 7.19 9.17
C GLN A 18 -3.49 7.34 8.26
N GLN A 19 -3.30 6.40 7.33
CA GLN A 19 -2.18 6.47 6.39
C GLN A 19 -2.27 7.70 5.49
N TRP A 20 -3.45 8.00 4.95
CA TRP A 20 -3.67 9.22 4.17
C TRP A 20 -3.47 10.48 5.00
N ALA A 21 -3.95 10.53 6.25
CA ALA A 21 -3.73 11.66 7.15
C ALA A 21 -2.24 11.89 7.45
N ALA A 22 -1.46 10.82 7.60
CA ALA A 22 0.00 10.87 7.75
C ALA A 22 0.71 11.42 6.50
N LEU A 23 0.13 11.23 5.32
CA LEU A 23 0.62 11.81 4.07
C LEU A 23 0.11 13.24 3.80
N GLY A 24 -0.71 13.82 4.68
CA GLY A 24 -1.15 15.21 4.59
C GLY A 24 -2.61 15.41 4.15
N VAL A 25 -3.41 14.35 4.07
CA VAL A 25 -4.87 14.47 3.93
C VAL A 25 -5.48 15.07 5.21
N SER A 26 -6.49 15.92 5.05
CA SER A 26 -7.24 16.51 6.17
C SER A 26 -8.19 15.49 6.81
N GLY A 27 -7.67 14.68 7.73
CA GLY A 27 -8.40 13.65 8.47
C GLY A 27 -8.58 13.96 9.96
N HIS A 28 -9.47 13.22 10.62
CA HIS A 28 -9.70 13.30 12.07
C HIS A 28 -8.70 12.47 12.89
N LEU A 29 -7.96 11.56 12.25
CA LEU A 29 -7.03 10.67 12.91
C LEU A 29 -5.61 11.23 12.84
N ALA A 30 -4.96 11.35 13.99
CA ALA A 30 -3.55 11.73 14.05
C ALA A 30 -2.69 10.60 13.46
N PRO A 31 -1.60 10.93 12.74
CA PRO A 31 -0.62 9.93 12.33
C PRO A 31 -0.03 9.25 13.56
N GLN A 32 -0.11 7.92 13.62
CA GLN A 32 0.48 7.12 14.68
C GLN A 32 1.51 6.14 14.11
N GLY A 33 2.45 5.72 14.97
CA GLY A 33 3.45 4.72 14.64
C GLY A 33 4.75 5.26 14.01
N ASN A 34 5.72 4.35 13.88
CA ASN A 34 7.04 4.60 13.29
C ASN A 34 7.21 3.94 11.91
N ALA A 35 6.12 3.41 11.32
CA ALA A 35 6.16 2.71 10.05
C ALA A 35 6.25 3.67 8.86
N VAL A 36 7.06 3.32 7.87
CA VAL A 36 7.10 4.02 6.57
C VAL A 36 5.87 3.66 5.76
N ILE A 37 5.16 4.63 5.18
CA ILE A 37 4.04 4.35 4.28
C ILE A 37 4.54 4.10 2.87
N ASP A 38 4.04 3.03 2.24
CA ASP A 38 4.17 2.81 0.81
C ASP A 38 3.01 3.49 0.07
N PRO A 39 3.25 4.63 -0.62
CA PRO A 39 2.18 5.41 -1.22
C PRO A 39 1.53 4.70 -2.42
N GLU A 40 2.26 3.83 -3.14
CA GLU A 40 1.66 3.08 -4.25
C GLU A 40 0.78 1.94 -3.74
N ALA A 41 1.22 1.21 -2.72
CA ALA A 41 0.40 0.17 -2.09
C ALA A 41 -0.85 0.77 -1.43
N LEU A 42 -0.73 1.96 -0.80
CA LEU A 42 -1.84 2.70 -0.23
C LEU A 42 -2.87 3.11 -1.30
N VAL A 43 -2.43 3.66 -2.44
CA VAL A 43 -3.33 3.99 -3.56
C VAL A 43 -4.07 2.74 -4.02
N LEU A 44 -3.35 1.64 -4.27
CA LEU A 44 -3.96 0.39 -4.73
C LEU A 44 -4.98 -0.14 -3.71
N MET A 45 -4.62 -0.25 -2.44
CA MET A 45 -5.57 -0.70 -1.40
C MET A 45 -6.79 0.22 -1.28
N SER A 46 -6.60 1.52 -1.44
CA SER A 46 -7.68 2.50 -1.39
C SER A 46 -8.66 2.32 -2.56
N THR A 47 -8.20 1.97 -3.76
CA THR A 47 -9.11 1.67 -4.88
C THR A 47 -10.06 0.51 -4.58
N ALA A 48 -9.69 -0.44 -3.70
CA ALA A 48 -10.55 -1.55 -3.31
C ALA A 48 -11.52 -1.17 -2.16
N PHE A 49 -11.10 -0.35 -1.20
CA PHE A 49 -11.85 -0.15 0.06
C PHE A 49 -12.41 1.27 0.27
N ALA A 50 -11.87 2.30 -0.37
CA ALA A 50 -12.34 3.68 -0.16
C ALA A 50 -13.79 3.89 -0.65
N ARG A 51 -14.33 3.02 -1.51
CA ARG A 51 -15.77 2.97 -1.87
C ARG A 51 -16.72 2.81 -0.67
N HIS A 52 -16.22 2.41 0.49
CA HIS A 52 -17.00 2.27 1.71
C HIS A 52 -17.04 3.54 2.57
N ASP A 53 -16.33 4.60 2.17
CA ASP A 53 -16.37 5.93 2.77
C ASP A 53 -16.13 6.98 1.66
N ALA A 54 -17.20 7.64 1.21
CA ALA A 54 -17.11 8.60 0.11
C ALA A 54 -16.14 9.76 0.39
N ARG A 55 -16.02 10.18 1.66
CA ARG A 55 -15.12 11.25 2.06
C ARG A 55 -13.67 10.81 1.94
N LEU A 56 -13.34 9.58 2.36
CA LEU A 56 -11.99 9.03 2.18
C LEU A 56 -11.61 9.03 0.70
N PHE A 57 -12.52 8.57 -0.16
CA PHE A 57 -12.31 8.52 -1.61
C PHE A 57 -12.01 9.90 -2.20
N ASP A 58 -12.81 10.91 -1.83
CA ASP A 58 -12.64 12.26 -2.36
C ASP A 58 -11.37 12.93 -1.83
N GLU A 59 -11.02 12.73 -0.56
CA GLU A 59 -9.79 13.28 0.01
C GLU A 59 -8.52 12.63 -0.57
N MET A 60 -8.52 11.31 -0.80
CA MET A 60 -7.39 10.67 -1.50
C MET A 60 -7.26 11.16 -2.95
N ALA A 61 -8.38 11.43 -3.63
CA ALA A 61 -8.38 11.93 -5.00
C ALA A 61 -7.86 13.38 -5.06
N ASP A 62 -8.28 14.24 -4.13
CA ASP A 62 -7.76 15.59 -3.96
C ASP A 62 -6.25 15.58 -3.70
N TRP A 63 -5.79 14.69 -2.81
CA TRP A 63 -4.37 14.54 -2.51
C TRP A 63 -3.58 14.08 -3.74
N LEU A 64 -4.10 13.10 -4.48
CA LEU A 64 -3.45 12.62 -5.71
C LEU A 64 -3.37 13.72 -6.76
N GLN A 65 -4.38 14.57 -6.90
CA GLN A 65 -4.33 15.71 -7.81
C GLN A 65 -3.20 16.69 -7.44
N GLN A 66 -2.98 16.96 -6.16
CA GLN A 66 -1.95 17.92 -5.72
C GLN A 66 -0.55 17.29 -5.64
N ASN A 67 -0.46 16.03 -5.20
CA ASN A 67 0.78 15.36 -4.81
C ASN A 67 1.13 14.15 -5.69
N GLY A 68 0.34 13.87 -6.74
CA GLY A 68 0.51 12.71 -7.64
C GLY A 68 1.85 12.66 -8.37
N ILE A 69 2.60 13.76 -8.39
CA ILE A 69 3.99 13.78 -8.88
C ILE A 69 4.90 12.85 -8.08
N TRP A 70 4.56 12.57 -6.81
CA TRP A 70 5.31 11.73 -5.90
C TRP A 70 5.02 10.24 -6.08
N ILE A 71 3.91 9.88 -6.72
CA ILE A 71 3.57 8.48 -7.02
C ILE A 71 4.42 7.96 -8.18
N ASN A 72 5.12 6.85 -7.98
CA ASN A 72 5.81 6.15 -9.05
C ASN A 72 4.84 5.22 -9.78
N VAL A 73 4.31 5.68 -10.92
CA VAL A 73 3.30 4.96 -11.70
C VAL A 73 3.80 3.60 -12.19
N LEU A 74 5.08 3.46 -12.55
CA LEU A 74 5.65 2.17 -12.99
C LEU A 74 5.70 1.16 -11.84
N ARG A 75 6.11 1.62 -10.66
CA ARG A 75 6.11 0.80 -9.43
C ARG A 75 4.68 0.41 -9.05
N LEU A 76 3.73 1.35 -9.14
CA LEU A 76 2.30 1.11 -8.88
C LEU A 76 1.74 0.01 -9.79
N THR A 77 1.94 0.11 -11.12
CA THR A 77 1.49 -0.93 -12.07
C THR A 77 2.12 -2.28 -11.77
N ARG A 78 3.39 -2.29 -11.34
CA ARG A 78 4.07 -3.54 -11.00
C ARG A 78 3.50 -4.16 -9.73
N LEU A 79 3.31 -3.38 -8.68
CA LEU A 79 2.68 -3.85 -7.44
C LEU A 79 1.29 -4.42 -7.72
N GLN A 80 0.47 -3.71 -8.49
CA GLN A 80 -0.85 -4.18 -8.91
C GLN A 80 -0.76 -5.56 -9.58
N ARG A 81 0.15 -5.73 -10.54
CA ARG A 81 0.32 -6.99 -11.28
C ARG A 81 0.88 -8.13 -10.43
N GLU A 82 1.90 -7.87 -9.61
CA GLU A 82 2.57 -8.91 -8.82
C GLU A 82 1.71 -9.39 -7.65
N HIS A 83 0.86 -8.51 -7.10
CA HIS A 83 0.09 -8.78 -5.90
C HIS A 83 -1.41 -8.96 -6.16
N ALA A 84 -1.91 -8.63 -7.37
CA ALA A 84 -3.33 -8.48 -7.66
C ALA A 84 -4.02 -7.52 -6.66
N LEU A 85 -3.33 -6.42 -6.35
CA LEU A 85 -3.78 -5.42 -5.38
C LEU A 85 -4.46 -4.25 -6.09
N GLY A 86 -5.59 -3.78 -5.55
CA GLY A 86 -6.42 -2.71 -6.10
C GLY A 86 -7.53 -3.16 -7.06
N ASP A 87 -8.36 -2.21 -7.46
CA ASP A 87 -9.43 -2.35 -8.44
C ASP A 87 -9.02 -1.63 -9.72
N ASP A 88 -8.85 -2.40 -10.80
CA ASP A 88 -8.36 -1.89 -12.09
C ASP A 88 -9.26 -0.81 -12.68
N THR A 89 -10.57 -0.92 -12.46
CA THR A 89 -11.56 -0.02 -13.04
C THR A 89 -11.63 1.30 -12.30
N ILE A 90 -11.54 1.26 -10.96
CA ILE A 90 -11.45 2.47 -10.11
C ILE A 90 -10.11 3.16 -10.32
N LEU A 91 -9.01 2.40 -10.41
CA LEU A 91 -7.69 2.96 -10.70
C LEU A 91 -7.65 3.61 -12.08
N GLY A 92 -8.25 2.98 -13.10
CA GLY A 92 -8.38 3.52 -14.44
C GLY A 92 -9.16 4.83 -14.46
N ALA A 93 -10.31 4.90 -13.77
CA ALA A 93 -11.10 6.11 -13.63
C ALA A 93 -10.34 7.25 -12.94
N LEU A 94 -9.67 6.96 -11.82
CA LEU A 94 -8.81 7.92 -11.13
C LEU A 94 -7.68 8.42 -12.03
N ALA A 95 -7.01 7.51 -12.74
CA ALA A 95 -5.92 7.85 -13.64
C ALA A 95 -6.36 8.72 -14.82
N GLU A 96 -7.52 8.42 -15.42
CA GLU A 96 -8.10 9.25 -16.48
C GLU A 96 -8.50 10.64 -15.96
N HIS A 97 -9.08 10.72 -14.76
CA HIS A 97 -9.38 11.99 -14.11
C HIS A 97 -8.11 12.81 -13.86
N MET A 98 -7.06 12.21 -13.29
CA MET A 98 -5.78 12.88 -13.05
C MET A 98 -5.13 13.36 -14.34
N ALA A 99 -5.19 12.55 -15.40
CA ALA A 99 -4.61 12.87 -16.70
C ALA A 99 -5.28 14.04 -17.44
N GLN A 100 -6.41 14.58 -16.94
CA GLN A 100 -6.97 15.84 -17.41
C GLN A 100 -6.04 17.03 -17.10
N ASP A 101 -5.19 16.90 -16.07
CA ASP A 101 -4.15 17.86 -15.76
C ASP A 101 -2.83 17.44 -16.43
N SER A 102 -2.26 18.35 -17.22
CA SER A 102 -1.00 18.14 -17.94
C SER A 102 0.17 17.71 -17.04
N SER A 103 0.18 18.13 -15.77
CA SER A 103 1.20 17.75 -14.78
C SER A 103 1.20 16.26 -14.43
N HIS A 104 0.11 15.55 -14.74
CA HIS A 104 -0.10 14.12 -14.44
C HIS A 104 -0.16 13.25 -15.68
N THR A 105 0.41 13.69 -16.81
CA THR A 105 0.38 12.94 -18.10
C THR A 105 0.88 11.49 -17.97
N LYS A 106 1.81 11.19 -17.05
CA LYS A 106 2.29 9.82 -16.76
C LYS A 106 1.17 8.85 -16.34
N TRP A 107 0.07 9.33 -15.77
CA TRP A 107 -1.06 8.51 -15.34
C TRP A 107 -1.86 7.93 -16.50
N LYS A 108 -1.74 8.48 -17.72
CA LYS A 108 -2.39 7.93 -18.93
C LYS A 108 -2.05 6.46 -19.18
N VAL A 109 -0.89 5.99 -18.72
CA VAL A 109 -0.51 4.57 -18.83
C VAL A 109 -1.41 3.63 -18.03
N LEU A 110 -2.16 4.13 -17.05
CA LEU A 110 -3.13 3.36 -16.28
C LEU A 110 -4.55 3.44 -16.90
N ALA A 111 -4.82 4.44 -17.72
CA ALA A 111 -6.11 4.67 -18.39
C ALA A 111 -6.18 3.98 -19.77
N LYS A 112 -5.82 2.68 -19.86
CA LYS A 112 -5.57 2.02 -21.17
C LYS A 112 -6.81 1.68 -21.98
N ALA A 113 -7.95 1.39 -21.35
CA ALA A 113 -9.29 1.37 -21.94
C ALA A 113 -10.32 1.03 -20.85
N PRO A 114 -11.45 1.74 -20.76
CA PRO A 114 -12.54 1.32 -19.90
C PRO A 114 -13.10 -0.04 -20.35
N PRO A 115 -13.47 -0.94 -19.42
CA PRO A 115 -14.11 -2.19 -19.78
C PRO A 115 -15.47 -1.93 -20.45
N ALA A 116 -15.92 -2.87 -21.29
CA ALA A 116 -17.29 -2.86 -21.82
C ALA A 116 -18.27 -3.19 -20.68
N VAL A 117 -18.76 -2.16 -19.99
CA VAL A 117 -19.71 -2.33 -18.87
C VAL A 117 -21.13 -2.16 -19.39
N ALA A 118 -21.95 -3.21 -19.25
CA ALA A 118 -23.34 -3.20 -19.70
C ALA A 118 -24.20 -2.20 -18.92
N GLU A 119 -24.05 -2.15 -17.59
CA GLU A 119 -24.72 -1.18 -16.72
C GLU A 119 -23.78 -0.71 -15.60
N PRO A 120 -23.55 0.61 -15.46
CA PRO A 120 -22.73 1.15 -14.37
C PRO A 120 -23.36 0.89 -12.99
N VAL A 121 -22.52 0.61 -11.99
CA VAL A 121 -22.94 0.34 -10.60
C VAL A 121 -22.55 1.48 -9.66
N SER A 122 -23.27 1.64 -8.54
CA SER A 122 -22.92 2.67 -7.55
C SER A 122 -21.51 2.48 -7.01
N LEU A 123 -20.67 3.51 -7.13
CA LEU A 123 -19.33 3.51 -6.53
C LEU A 123 -19.41 3.48 -5.01
N PHE A 124 -20.41 4.12 -4.41
CA PHE A 124 -20.61 4.18 -2.97
C PHE A 124 -21.86 3.38 -2.59
N PRO A 125 -21.74 2.09 -2.24
CA PRO A 125 -22.92 1.21 -2.10
C PRO A 125 -23.84 1.59 -0.93
N HIS A 126 -23.35 2.42 0.00
CA HIS A 126 -24.06 2.87 1.19
C HIS A 126 -24.80 4.21 0.96
N LEU A 127 -24.66 4.82 -0.22
CA LEU A 127 -25.31 6.06 -0.59
C LEU A 127 -26.38 5.80 -1.67
N PRO A 128 -27.43 6.63 -1.74
CA PRO A 128 -28.38 6.56 -2.84
C PRO A 128 -27.68 6.85 -4.18
N PRO A 129 -28.16 6.30 -5.30
CA PRO A 129 -27.65 6.63 -6.62
C PRO A 129 -27.65 8.15 -6.86
N PRO A 130 -26.59 8.71 -7.47
CA PRO A 130 -26.48 10.14 -7.65
C PRO A 130 -27.41 10.63 -8.78
N ASN A 131 -28.02 11.80 -8.62
CA ASN A 131 -28.84 12.44 -9.66
C ASN A 131 -28.03 12.89 -10.88
N ARG A 132 -26.74 13.19 -10.68
CA ARG A 132 -25.78 13.57 -11.72
C ARG A 132 -24.53 12.73 -11.57
N THR A 133 -24.03 12.18 -12.66
CA THR A 133 -22.88 11.27 -12.65
C THR A 133 -21.64 11.92 -13.24
N ASP A 134 -20.47 11.58 -12.69
CA ASP A 134 -19.18 11.85 -13.31
C ASP A 134 -18.98 11.00 -14.58
N GLU A 135 -18.81 11.63 -15.74
CA GLU A 135 -18.73 10.93 -17.03
C GLU A 135 -17.47 10.07 -17.19
N ILE A 136 -16.36 10.39 -16.51
CA ILE A 136 -15.18 9.52 -16.51
C ILE A 136 -15.52 8.24 -15.77
N PHE A 137 -15.96 8.36 -14.52
CA PHE A 137 -16.29 7.18 -13.71
C PHE A 137 -17.39 6.33 -14.36
N ARG A 138 -18.38 6.97 -14.99
CA ARG A 138 -19.42 6.27 -15.73
C ARG A 138 -18.87 5.39 -16.86
N ARG A 139 -17.91 5.90 -17.65
CA ARG A 139 -17.24 5.11 -18.71
C ARG A 139 -16.52 3.89 -18.13
N TRP A 140 -15.98 4.00 -16.93
CA TRP A 140 -15.34 2.92 -16.20
C TRP A 140 -16.30 2.02 -15.42
N GLY A 141 -17.62 2.19 -15.59
CA GLY A 141 -18.65 1.35 -14.98
C GLY A 141 -19.14 1.80 -13.61
N TRP A 142 -18.84 3.02 -13.19
CA TRP A 142 -19.14 3.52 -11.85
C TRP A 142 -20.06 4.73 -11.85
N LEU A 143 -21.08 4.70 -10.99
CA LEU A 143 -21.96 5.83 -10.69
C LEU A 143 -21.47 6.54 -9.43
N ARG A 144 -21.01 7.78 -9.58
CA ARG A 144 -20.71 8.70 -8.47
C ARG A 144 -21.09 10.13 -8.85
N PRO A 145 -21.34 11.03 -7.87
CA PRO A 145 -21.37 12.47 -8.14
C PRO A 145 -20.06 12.94 -8.82
N PRO A 146 -20.06 14.05 -9.56
CA PRO A 146 -18.84 14.67 -10.08
C PRO A 146 -17.74 14.78 -9.00
N VAL A 147 -16.48 14.57 -9.38
CA VAL A 147 -15.37 14.74 -8.43
C VAL A 147 -15.24 16.21 -8.04
N GLU A 148 -15.43 16.52 -6.76
CA GLU A 148 -15.21 17.86 -6.21
C GLU A 148 -13.84 17.94 -5.54
N ARG A 149 -13.06 18.95 -5.93
CA ARG A 149 -11.76 19.24 -5.33
C ARG A 149 -11.96 20.19 -4.17
N ARG A 150 -11.73 19.71 -2.95
CA ARG A 150 -11.81 20.55 -1.76
C ARG A 150 -10.57 21.43 -1.60
N GLY A 151 -9.44 21.05 -2.20
CA GLY A 151 -8.19 21.80 -2.10
C GLY A 151 -7.65 21.89 -0.67
N LEU A 152 -8.05 20.95 0.19
CA LEU A 152 -7.67 20.90 1.60
C LEU A 152 -6.46 19.99 1.85
N SER A 153 -6.02 19.27 0.82
CA SER A 153 -4.81 18.46 0.86
C SER A 153 -3.58 19.33 1.14
N ARG A 154 -2.64 18.75 1.89
CA ARG A 154 -1.33 19.34 2.16
C ARG A 154 -0.24 18.44 1.57
N PRO A 155 0.93 19.01 1.24
CA PRO A 155 2.10 18.20 0.91
C PRO A 155 2.45 17.22 2.05
N PRO A 156 3.07 16.08 1.72
CA PRO A 156 3.62 15.16 2.73
C PRO A 156 4.50 15.90 3.72
N ARG A 157 4.36 15.57 5.00
CA ARG A 157 5.12 16.21 6.08
C ARG A 157 6.48 15.52 6.24
N PRO A 158 7.60 16.10 5.79
CA PRO A 158 8.90 15.41 5.77
C PRO A 158 9.48 15.13 7.17
N ASN A 159 8.86 15.69 8.21
CA ASN A 159 9.21 15.50 9.62
C ASN A 159 8.41 14.39 10.31
N GLN A 160 7.90 13.41 9.54
CA GLN A 160 7.18 12.26 10.08
C GLN A 160 7.73 10.94 9.51
N PRO A 161 7.87 9.88 10.34
CA PRO A 161 8.27 8.53 9.91
C PRO A 161 7.50 8.02 8.70
N ALA A 162 6.18 8.18 8.73
CA ALA A 162 5.26 7.75 7.68
C ALA A 162 5.62 8.29 6.28
N SER A 163 6.14 9.51 6.21
CA SER A 163 6.49 10.17 4.95
C SER A 163 7.89 9.83 4.44
N PHE A 164 8.65 8.98 5.13
CA PHE A 164 10.07 8.79 4.89
C PHE A 164 10.39 8.44 3.43
N LEU A 165 9.63 7.55 2.78
CA LEU A 165 9.81 7.26 1.35
C LEU A 165 9.67 8.50 0.47
N LEU A 166 8.71 9.38 0.75
CA LEU A 166 8.51 10.62 0.00
C LEU A 166 9.63 11.62 0.24
N LYS A 167 10.16 11.69 1.46
CA LYS A 167 11.38 12.45 1.78
C LYS A 167 12.58 11.92 0.99
N MET A 168 12.76 10.60 0.94
CA MET A 168 13.85 9.98 0.18
C MET A 168 13.71 10.25 -1.32
N ARG A 169 12.48 10.27 -1.86
CA ARG A 169 12.22 10.68 -3.25
C ARG A 169 12.55 12.14 -3.53
N ALA A 170 12.33 13.02 -2.55
CA ALA A 170 12.68 14.44 -2.68
C ALA A 170 14.20 14.66 -2.70
N LEU A 171 14.98 13.86 -1.96
CA LEU A 171 16.44 13.96 -1.89
C LEU A 171 17.16 13.23 -3.03
N PHE A 172 16.73 12.00 -3.34
CA PHE A 172 17.45 11.07 -4.22
C PHE A 172 16.76 10.84 -5.58
N GLY A 173 15.64 11.52 -5.81
CA GLY A 173 14.83 11.41 -7.01
C GLY A 173 13.74 10.34 -6.91
N ARG A 174 12.77 10.40 -7.82
CA ARG A 174 11.53 9.59 -7.79
C ARG A 174 11.66 8.22 -8.48
N GLN A 175 12.85 7.64 -8.45
CA GLN A 175 13.19 6.35 -9.07
C GLN A 175 13.82 5.42 -8.04
N SER A 176 14.17 4.20 -8.46
CA SER A 176 14.63 3.11 -7.60
C SER A 176 15.71 3.46 -6.59
N ARG A 177 16.55 4.47 -6.86
CA ARG A 177 17.58 4.92 -5.90
C ARG A 177 16.99 5.31 -4.55
N ALA A 178 15.88 6.04 -4.53
CA ALA A 178 15.26 6.47 -3.28
C ALA A 178 14.73 5.30 -2.46
N GLU A 179 14.01 4.35 -3.07
CA GLU A 179 13.46 3.20 -2.34
C GLU A 179 14.55 2.20 -1.94
N VAL A 180 15.53 1.93 -2.80
CA VAL A 180 16.66 1.03 -2.48
C VAL A 180 17.44 1.59 -1.30
N PHE A 181 17.71 2.89 -1.30
CA PHE A 181 18.47 3.50 -0.21
C PHE A 181 17.65 3.63 1.07
N ALA A 182 16.36 3.96 0.97
CA ALA A 182 15.44 3.91 2.11
C ALA A 182 15.41 2.51 2.73
N TRP A 183 15.31 1.47 1.91
CA TRP A 183 15.30 0.08 2.36
C TRP A 183 16.60 -0.29 3.09
N LEU A 184 17.76 0.12 2.57
CA LEU A 184 19.05 -0.16 3.23
C LEU A 184 19.19 0.52 4.60
N LEU A 185 18.56 1.68 4.79
CA LEU A 185 18.61 2.40 6.08
C LEU A 185 17.67 1.81 7.13
N THR A 186 16.71 0.98 6.72
CA THR A 186 15.73 0.34 7.61
C THR A 186 16.04 -1.14 7.87
N HIS A 187 17.17 -1.65 7.38
CA HIS A 187 17.61 -3.04 7.53
C HIS A 187 19.11 -3.09 7.82
N ASP A 188 19.57 -4.13 8.51
CA ASP A 188 20.99 -4.29 8.83
C ASP A 188 21.86 -4.54 7.58
N SER A 189 21.35 -5.35 6.66
CA SER A 189 21.97 -5.61 5.35
C SER A 189 20.92 -6.13 4.36
N GLY A 190 21.24 -6.15 3.07
CA GLY A 190 20.34 -6.74 2.07
C GLY A 190 21.03 -7.35 0.87
N HIS A 191 20.53 -8.52 0.47
CA HIS A 191 20.85 -9.11 -0.82
C HIS A 191 20.05 -8.42 -1.94
N PRO A 192 20.63 -8.12 -3.12
CA PRO A 192 19.93 -7.40 -4.21
C PRO A 192 18.58 -7.99 -4.62
N ALA A 193 18.45 -9.32 -4.58
CA ALA A 193 17.19 -10.00 -4.90
C ALA A 193 16.08 -9.72 -3.89
N GLN A 194 16.44 -9.62 -2.60
CA GLN A 194 15.50 -9.29 -1.54
C GLN A 194 15.02 -7.85 -1.71
N ILE A 195 15.96 -6.92 -1.85
CA ILE A 195 15.68 -5.50 -2.04
C ILE A 195 14.77 -5.28 -3.25
N ALA A 196 15.07 -5.91 -4.39
CA ALA A 196 14.27 -5.80 -5.61
C ALA A 196 12.82 -6.28 -5.41
N ARG A 197 12.64 -7.37 -4.67
CA ARG A 197 11.31 -7.94 -4.37
C ARG A 197 10.52 -7.04 -3.42
N GLU A 198 11.14 -6.54 -2.37
CA GLU A 198 10.45 -5.73 -1.34
C GLU A 198 10.20 -4.29 -1.79
N THR A 199 11.07 -3.73 -2.63
CA THR A 199 10.89 -2.40 -3.22
C THR A 199 10.09 -2.43 -4.53
N ALA A 200 9.71 -3.62 -5.03
CA ALA A 200 9.01 -3.81 -6.30
C ALA A 200 9.73 -3.20 -7.52
N TYR A 201 11.06 -3.33 -7.57
CA TYR A 201 11.90 -2.94 -8.70
C TYR A 201 12.59 -4.14 -9.36
N PHE A 202 13.08 -3.93 -10.59
CA PHE A 202 13.72 -5.02 -11.33
C PHE A 202 15.09 -5.29 -10.71
N ARG A 203 15.48 -6.57 -10.64
CA ARG A 203 16.76 -6.98 -10.03
C ARG A 203 17.95 -6.25 -10.65
N GLY A 204 17.96 -6.10 -11.98
CA GLY A 204 19.01 -5.33 -12.68
C GLY A 204 19.04 -3.86 -12.28
N SER A 205 17.88 -3.20 -12.16
CA SER A 205 17.79 -1.80 -11.71
C SER A 205 18.32 -1.63 -10.29
N VAL A 206 17.95 -2.54 -9.38
CA VAL A 206 18.44 -2.52 -7.99
C VAL A 206 19.94 -2.79 -7.94
N GLN A 207 20.44 -3.78 -8.68
CA GLN A 207 21.88 -4.08 -8.74
C GLN A 207 22.70 -2.87 -9.21
N ASN A 208 22.24 -2.18 -10.27
CA ASN A 208 22.92 -1.00 -10.78
C ASN A 208 22.95 0.13 -9.74
N VAL A 209 21.82 0.41 -9.10
CA VAL A 209 21.74 1.39 -8.00
C VAL A 209 22.68 1.04 -6.86
N LEU A 210 22.70 -0.22 -6.42
CA LEU A 210 23.57 -0.67 -5.33
C LEU A 210 25.05 -0.51 -5.67
N ASN A 211 25.45 -0.87 -6.89
CA ASN A 211 26.82 -0.67 -7.36
C ASN A 211 27.18 0.83 -7.42
N GLU A 212 26.28 1.70 -7.87
CA GLU A 212 26.50 3.15 -7.88
C GLU A 212 26.59 3.74 -6.46
N LEU A 213 25.72 3.28 -5.55
CA LEU A 213 25.76 3.69 -4.14
C LEU A 213 27.06 3.24 -3.47
N GLU A 214 27.57 2.06 -3.80
CA GLU A 214 28.86 1.55 -3.30
C GLU A 214 30.02 2.49 -3.67
N LEU A 215 30.01 3.05 -4.89
CA LEU A 215 31.02 4.02 -5.34
C LEU A 215 31.04 5.33 -4.53
N SER A 216 29.98 5.63 -3.77
CA SER A 216 29.94 6.82 -2.91
C SER A 216 30.85 6.71 -1.68
N GLY A 217 31.28 5.50 -1.32
CA GLY A 217 32.01 5.23 -0.07
C GLY A 217 31.16 5.26 1.21
N HIS A 218 29.84 5.43 1.09
CA HIS A 218 28.89 5.44 2.23
C HIS A 218 27.94 4.23 2.28
N VAL A 219 27.95 3.41 1.23
CA VAL A 219 27.30 2.11 1.17
C VAL A 219 28.38 1.08 0.91
N PHE A 220 28.33 -0.03 1.63
CA PHE A 220 29.38 -1.05 1.60
C PHE A 220 28.82 -2.36 1.10
N ALA A 221 29.62 -3.07 0.30
CA ALA A 221 29.34 -4.46 -0.01
C ALA A 221 30.08 -5.37 0.97
N THR A 222 29.34 -6.27 1.61
CA THR A 222 29.88 -7.36 2.40
C THR A 222 29.68 -8.68 1.65
N ARG A 223 30.54 -9.66 1.93
CA ARG A 223 30.39 -11.02 1.39
C ARG A 223 30.15 -11.98 2.54
N GLU A 224 29.03 -12.68 2.48
CA GLU A 224 28.74 -13.82 3.33
C GLU A 224 28.83 -15.08 2.47
N GLY A 225 29.97 -15.76 2.54
CA GLY A 225 30.28 -16.88 1.65
C GLY A 225 30.32 -16.47 0.17
N ARG A 226 29.36 -16.96 -0.63
CA ARG A 226 29.23 -16.65 -2.06
C ARG A 226 28.27 -15.49 -2.35
N GLU A 227 27.54 -15.01 -1.35
CA GLU A 227 26.50 -14.01 -1.52
C GLU A 227 27.03 -12.60 -1.23
N LYS A 228 26.66 -11.64 -2.07
CA LYS A 228 27.01 -10.21 -1.92
C LYS A 228 25.83 -9.49 -1.26
N HIS A 229 26.06 -8.95 -0.08
CA HIS A 229 25.11 -8.13 0.66
C HIS A 229 25.56 -6.67 0.64
N PHE A 230 24.61 -5.76 0.77
CA PHE A 230 24.86 -4.33 0.85
C PHE A 230 24.39 -3.77 2.19
N VAL A 231 25.14 -2.83 2.73
CA VAL A 231 24.90 -2.20 4.04
C VAL A 231 25.05 -0.70 3.90
N ALA A 232 24.11 0.06 4.47
CA ALA A 232 24.25 1.51 4.68
C ALA A 232 24.26 1.77 6.19
N PRO A 233 25.40 2.13 6.81
CA PRO A 233 25.48 2.29 8.26
C PRO A 233 24.51 3.37 8.75
N PRO A 234 23.47 3.05 9.54
CA PRO A 234 22.40 3.99 9.88
C PRO A 234 22.93 5.25 10.59
N ASP A 235 23.94 5.11 11.44
CA ASP A 235 24.51 6.22 12.21
C ASP A 235 25.07 7.35 11.35
N ALA A 236 25.66 7.02 10.20
CA ALA A 236 26.18 8.01 9.25
C ALA A 236 25.07 8.85 8.58
N TRP A 237 23.82 8.42 8.68
CA TRP A 237 22.67 9.00 7.99
C TRP A 237 21.59 9.54 8.93
N ARG A 238 21.85 9.60 10.25
CA ARG A 238 20.88 10.07 11.26
C ARG A 238 20.35 11.48 11.00
N PHE A 239 21.05 12.32 10.25
CA PHE A 239 20.57 13.65 9.86
C PHE A 239 19.26 13.60 9.04
N LEU A 240 18.95 12.45 8.42
CA LEU A 240 17.69 12.19 7.74
C LEU A 240 16.51 12.03 8.71
N LEU A 241 16.74 11.86 10.01
CA LEU A 241 15.70 11.74 11.02
C LEU A 241 15.35 13.13 11.56
N THR A 242 14.36 13.76 10.94
CA THR A 242 13.88 15.10 11.32
C THR A 242 12.72 15.05 12.31
N TRP A 243 12.58 13.93 13.02
CA TRP A 243 11.60 13.70 14.06
C TRP A 243 12.29 13.14 15.30
N THR A 244 11.71 13.41 16.46
CA THR A 244 12.27 13.07 17.78
C THR A 244 11.62 11.84 18.42
N GLN A 245 10.70 11.16 17.73
CA GLN A 245 9.69 10.29 18.35
C GLN A 245 9.86 8.79 18.00
N GLY A 246 11.05 8.23 18.18
CA GLY A 246 11.26 6.78 18.14
C GLY A 246 12.16 6.33 19.30
N PRO A 247 12.01 5.10 19.81
CA PRO A 247 13.02 4.52 20.71
C PRO A 247 14.38 4.63 20.02
N ASP A 248 15.37 5.21 20.70
CA ASP A 248 16.79 5.29 20.29
C ASP A 248 17.13 6.14 19.03
N GLY A 249 16.14 6.84 18.46
CA GLY A 249 16.35 7.60 17.22
C GLY A 249 16.78 6.70 16.05
N ALA A 250 16.14 5.53 15.95
CA ALA A 250 16.29 4.61 14.85
C ALA A 250 15.55 5.09 13.58
N PHE A 251 15.91 4.53 12.44
CA PHE A 251 15.16 4.68 11.19
C PHE A 251 13.75 4.08 11.33
N PRO A 252 12.79 4.55 10.52
CA PRO A 252 11.41 4.10 10.61
C PRO A 252 11.28 2.64 10.17
N GLN A 253 10.29 1.93 10.71
CA GLN A 253 10.07 0.52 10.40
C GLN A 253 9.66 0.36 8.93
N TRP A 254 10.35 -0.49 8.20
CA TRP A 254 9.91 -0.93 6.89
C TRP A 254 8.80 -1.97 7.02
N VAL A 255 7.65 -1.70 6.42
CA VAL A 255 6.51 -2.60 6.42
C VAL A 255 6.28 -3.09 4.99
N PRO A 256 6.14 -4.41 4.76
CA PRO A 256 5.84 -4.97 3.44
C PRO A 256 4.36 -4.76 3.06
N TRP A 257 3.94 -3.49 2.94
CA TRP A 257 2.54 -3.07 2.76
C TRP A 257 1.84 -3.79 1.62
N ALA A 258 2.51 -4.01 0.49
CA ALA A 258 1.92 -4.72 -0.64
C ALA A 258 1.52 -6.16 -0.29
N VAL A 259 2.38 -6.90 0.43
CA VAL A 259 2.08 -8.28 0.88
C VAL A 259 0.97 -8.27 1.92
N LEU A 260 1.05 -7.35 2.87
CA LEU A 260 0.13 -7.20 3.99
C LEU A 260 -1.29 -6.81 3.53
N PHE A 261 -1.41 -5.81 2.67
CA PHE A 261 -2.69 -5.44 2.06
C PHE A 261 -3.25 -6.55 1.18
N THR A 262 -2.40 -7.31 0.49
CA THR A 262 -2.86 -8.50 -0.26
C THR A 262 -3.43 -9.55 0.69
N LEU A 263 -2.78 -9.80 1.82
CA LEU A 263 -3.26 -10.74 2.84
C LEU A 263 -4.63 -10.30 3.39
N ILE A 264 -4.74 -9.05 3.82
CA ILE A 264 -5.97 -8.45 4.35
C ILE A 264 -7.09 -8.51 3.32
N ARG A 265 -6.83 -8.04 2.10
CA ARG A 265 -7.82 -8.05 1.01
C ARG A 265 -8.27 -9.48 0.68
N ARG A 266 -7.35 -10.42 0.50
CA ARG A 266 -7.70 -11.80 0.14
C ARG A 266 -8.55 -12.47 1.21
N PHE A 267 -8.24 -12.24 2.49
CA PHE A 267 -9.07 -12.74 3.56
C PHE A 267 -10.46 -12.13 3.52
N HIS A 268 -10.57 -10.80 3.44
CA HIS A 268 -11.84 -10.09 3.34
C HIS A 268 -12.69 -10.58 2.16
N ASP A 269 -12.12 -10.67 0.97
CA ASP A 269 -12.84 -11.08 -0.24
C ASP A 269 -13.30 -12.54 -0.15
N LEU A 270 -12.49 -13.41 0.47
CA LEU A 270 -12.84 -14.81 0.65
C LEU A 270 -13.99 -14.99 1.64
N VAL A 271 -13.95 -14.37 2.81
CA VAL A 271 -15.01 -14.52 3.83
C VAL A 271 -16.33 -13.86 3.42
N ASN A 272 -16.31 -12.93 2.47
CA ASN A 272 -17.50 -12.29 1.91
C ASN A 272 -17.98 -12.94 0.59
N SER A 273 -17.30 -13.98 0.11
CA SER A 273 -17.70 -14.68 -1.10
C SER A 273 -18.92 -15.59 -0.84
N PRO A 274 -20.01 -15.48 -1.62
CA PRO A 274 -21.14 -16.41 -1.53
C PRO A 274 -20.74 -17.86 -1.77
N THR A 275 -19.77 -18.08 -2.66
CA THR A 275 -19.22 -19.41 -2.96
C THR A 275 -18.51 -19.99 -1.75
N PHE A 276 -17.69 -19.19 -1.05
CA PHE A 276 -16.97 -19.62 0.14
C PHE A 276 -17.93 -19.93 1.30
N ALA A 277 -19.00 -19.15 1.44
CA ALA A 277 -20.04 -19.40 2.45
C ALA A 277 -20.74 -20.77 2.30
N GLY A 278 -20.78 -21.32 1.06
CA GLY A 278 -21.36 -22.63 0.78
C GLY A 278 -20.41 -23.83 0.99
N TYR A 279 -19.14 -23.60 1.30
CA TYR A 279 -18.18 -24.69 1.53
C TYR A 279 -18.34 -25.34 2.92
N SER A 280 -17.98 -26.62 3.04
CA SER A 280 -17.83 -27.28 4.34
C SER A 280 -16.70 -26.63 5.15
N GLY A 281 -16.72 -26.78 6.48
CA GLY A 281 -15.68 -26.22 7.35
C GLY A 281 -14.26 -26.63 6.95
N ASP A 282 -14.06 -27.90 6.58
CA ASP A 282 -12.76 -28.41 6.11
C ASP A 282 -12.34 -27.77 4.79
N LEU A 283 -13.26 -27.64 3.83
CA LEU A 283 -12.98 -27.01 2.55
C LEU A 283 -12.68 -25.51 2.71
N GLN A 284 -13.37 -24.82 3.62
CA GLN A 284 -13.05 -23.43 3.98
C GLN A 284 -11.63 -23.31 4.54
N ALA A 285 -11.23 -24.20 5.46
CA ALA A 285 -9.89 -24.19 6.05
C ALA A 285 -8.80 -24.47 5.01
N ILE A 286 -9.02 -25.43 4.11
CA ILE A 286 -8.14 -25.71 2.97
C ILE A 286 -7.98 -24.46 2.09
N GLU A 287 -9.09 -23.80 1.78
CA GLU A 287 -9.09 -22.63 0.91
C GLU A 287 -8.37 -21.42 1.52
N LEU A 288 -8.62 -21.17 2.80
CA LEU A 288 -7.92 -20.13 3.58
C LEU A 288 -6.42 -20.40 3.59
N ASN A 289 -6.01 -21.62 3.94
CA ASN A 289 -4.60 -21.99 3.96
C ASN A 289 -3.95 -21.82 2.58
N ARG A 290 -4.60 -22.31 1.53
CA ARG A 290 -4.12 -22.21 0.14
C ARG A 290 -3.86 -20.77 -0.30
N ARG A 291 -4.75 -19.84 0.05
CA ARG A 291 -4.65 -18.43 -0.39
C ARG A 291 -3.77 -17.55 0.50
N LEU A 292 -3.67 -17.86 1.78
CA LEU A 292 -3.06 -16.97 2.78
C LEU A 292 -1.68 -17.47 3.26
N ALA A 293 -1.45 -18.79 3.37
CA ALA A 293 -0.17 -19.31 3.88
C ALA A 293 1.06 -18.85 3.07
N PRO A 294 1.04 -18.75 1.72
CA PRO A 294 2.17 -18.22 0.98
C PRO A 294 2.49 -16.75 1.32
N LEU A 295 1.47 -15.95 1.65
CA LEU A 295 1.64 -14.55 2.04
C LEU A 295 2.18 -14.44 3.47
N VAL A 296 1.69 -15.25 4.40
CA VAL A 296 2.22 -15.31 5.77
C VAL A 296 3.68 -15.78 5.79
N ALA A 297 4.01 -16.83 5.02
CA ALA A 297 5.39 -17.27 4.86
C ALA A 297 6.28 -16.17 4.25
N ARG A 298 5.75 -15.38 3.31
CA ARG A 298 6.47 -14.24 2.74
C ARG A 298 6.73 -13.15 3.78
N LEU A 299 5.74 -12.76 4.59
CA LEU A 299 5.92 -11.78 5.67
C LEU A 299 6.98 -12.23 6.67
N ASN A 300 6.93 -13.50 7.09
CA ASN A 300 7.90 -14.06 8.03
C ASN A 300 9.33 -14.07 7.47
N SER A 301 9.50 -14.42 6.18
CA SER A 301 10.83 -14.41 5.53
C SER A 301 11.36 -13.01 5.22
N GLU A 302 10.49 -11.99 5.17
CA GLU A 302 10.86 -10.58 5.06
C GLU A 302 11.13 -9.95 6.44
N GLY A 303 11.25 -10.76 7.50
CA GLY A 303 11.58 -10.27 8.85
C GLY A 303 10.49 -9.41 9.47
N TYR A 304 9.26 -9.49 8.97
CA TYR A 304 8.09 -8.83 9.54
C TYR A 304 7.29 -9.85 10.37
N PRO A 305 7.63 -10.05 11.67
CA PRO A 305 6.79 -10.83 12.55
C PRO A 305 5.56 -9.98 12.82
N ALA A 306 4.50 -10.15 12.03
CA ALA A 306 3.19 -9.71 12.49
C ALA A 306 2.96 -10.47 13.81
N GLN A 307 3.07 -9.79 14.95
CA GLN A 307 3.08 -10.42 16.27
C GLN A 307 1.78 -11.23 16.49
N GLY A 308 0.68 -10.89 15.81
CA GLY A 308 -0.56 -11.68 15.74
C GLY A 308 -0.66 -12.81 14.68
N PHE A 309 0.29 -12.93 13.74
CA PHE A 309 0.27 -13.90 12.62
C PHE A 309 1.46 -14.88 12.57
N ALA A 310 2.28 -14.92 13.63
CA ALA A 310 3.35 -15.93 13.77
C ALA A 310 2.82 -17.38 13.70
N ASP A 311 1.54 -17.57 14.01
CA ASP A 311 0.86 -18.86 13.97
C ASP A 311 0.39 -19.24 12.55
N PRO A 312 0.58 -20.50 12.11
CA PRO A 312 0.12 -20.96 10.80
C PRO A 312 -1.39 -20.76 10.60
N VAL A 313 -1.77 -20.32 9.39
CA VAL A 313 -3.17 -20.29 8.92
C VAL A 313 -3.74 -21.71 8.76
N ALA A 314 -2.85 -22.72 8.66
CA ALA A 314 -3.19 -24.10 8.40
C ALA A 314 -4.21 -24.66 9.40
N GLY A 315 -5.28 -25.26 8.87
CA GLY A 315 -6.32 -25.93 9.65
C GLY A 315 -7.28 -25.02 10.40
N ARG A 316 -7.22 -23.69 10.21
CA ARG A 316 -8.09 -22.74 10.90
C ARG A 316 -9.31 -22.36 10.07
N SER A 317 -10.45 -22.23 10.74
CA SER A 317 -11.69 -21.73 10.15
C SER A 317 -11.67 -20.20 10.01
N ALA A 318 -12.59 -19.66 9.21
CA ALA A 318 -12.77 -18.22 9.08
C ALA A 318 -13.10 -17.54 10.42
N GLU A 319 -13.88 -18.21 11.28
CA GLU A 319 -14.24 -17.71 12.62
C GLU A 319 -13.02 -17.58 13.54
N GLN A 320 -12.08 -18.52 13.45
CA GLN A 320 -10.84 -18.50 14.24
C GLN A 320 -9.85 -17.44 13.74
N LEU A 321 -9.87 -17.13 12.43
CA LEU A 321 -8.98 -16.15 11.83
C LEU A 321 -9.51 -14.72 11.92
N MET A 322 -10.83 -14.52 11.99
CA MET A 322 -11.45 -13.20 11.97
C MET A 322 -10.93 -12.25 13.08
N PRO A 323 -10.87 -12.66 14.36
CA PRO A 323 -10.33 -11.80 15.42
C PRO A 323 -8.84 -11.45 15.19
N ARG A 324 -8.07 -12.35 14.56
CA ARG A 324 -6.65 -12.11 14.26
C ARG A 324 -6.46 -11.09 13.17
N PHE A 325 -7.28 -11.14 12.12
CA PHE A 325 -7.27 -10.10 11.08
C PHE A 325 -7.73 -8.75 11.64
N GLN A 326 -8.75 -8.72 12.49
CA GLN A 326 -9.18 -7.50 13.16
C GLN A 326 -8.06 -6.93 14.04
N HIS A 327 -7.40 -7.78 14.83
CA HIS A 327 -6.27 -7.38 15.67
C HIS A 327 -5.07 -6.90 14.83
N LEU A 328 -4.71 -7.62 13.77
CA LEU A 328 -3.66 -7.21 12.83
C LEU A 328 -3.94 -5.82 12.27
N VAL A 329 -5.16 -5.55 11.78
CA VAL A 329 -5.50 -4.23 11.26
C VAL A 329 -5.42 -3.18 12.36
N ALA A 330 -5.86 -3.50 13.58
CA ALA A 330 -5.76 -2.60 14.73
C ALA A 330 -4.30 -2.28 15.12
N GLU A 331 -3.40 -3.26 15.14
CA GLU A 331 -1.96 -3.04 15.40
C GLU A 331 -1.31 -2.13 14.34
N LEU A 332 -1.77 -2.22 13.09
CA LEU A 332 -1.30 -1.34 12.02
C LEU A 332 -1.83 0.09 12.14
N THR A 333 -2.89 0.29 12.93
CA THR A 333 -3.52 1.58 13.16
C THR A 333 -2.93 2.39 14.32
N GLY A 334 -2.06 1.78 15.14
CA GLY A 334 -1.45 2.44 16.30
C GLY A 334 -0.79 1.46 17.25
#